data_AF-A0A934H8J7-F1
#
_entry.id   AF-A0A934H8J7-F1
#
_cell.length_a   1.000
_cell.length_b   1.000
_cell.length_c   1.000
_cell.angle_alpha   90.00
_cell.angle_beta   90.00
_cell.angle_gamma   90.00
#
_symmetry.space_group_name_H-M   'P 1'
#
loop_
_entity.id
_entity.type
_entity.pdbx_description
1 polymer ?
#
loop_
_entity_poly.entity_id
_entity_poly.type
_entity_poly.pdbx_seq_one_letter_code
_entity_poly.pdbx_strand_id
1 'polypeptide(L)'
;MNNKNTGMIATIVTALLCGCPGLLALCWGALMAFISFVPGADIDIGGSSDPQSALFTGLGALCAGVIFIAIPIVVGVVTLRKKPAAVVSDEPLPPAS
;
A
#
# COMPACT_ATOMS: atom_id res chain seq x y z
N MET A 1 20.08 -6.15 -15.59
CA MET A 1 18.65 -6.09 -15.27
C MET A 1 18.09 -4.80 -15.87
N ASN A 2 17.14 -4.89 -16.81
CA ASN A 2 16.66 -3.72 -17.55
C ASN A 2 15.94 -2.74 -16.61
N ASN A 3 16.32 -1.47 -16.67
CA ASN A 3 15.90 -0.39 -15.76
C ASN A 3 14.37 -0.25 -15.68
N LYS A 4 13.69 -0.54 -16.80
CA LYS A 4 12.22 -0.55 -16.92
C LYS A 4 11.57 -1.68 -16.10
N ASN A 5 12.18 -2.86 -16.07
CA ASN A 5 11.65 -4.00 -15.32
C ASN A 5 11.81 -3.80 -13.81
N THR A 6 12.91 -3.16 -13.37
CA THR A 6 13.17 -2.92 -11.94
C THR A 6 12.12 -2.02 -11.30
N GLY A 7 11.70 -0.93 -11.96
CA GLY A 7 10.66 -0.04 -11.41
C GLY A 7 9.29 -0.72 -11.31
N MET A 8 8.93 -1.55 -12.30
CA MET A 8 7.68 -2.30 -12.31
C MET A 8 7.68 -3.41 -11.24
N ILE A 9 8.78 -4.16 -11.12
CA ILE A 9 8.94 -5.17 -10.06
C ILE A 9 8.84 -4.51 -8.68
N ALA A 10 9.51 -3.38 -8.45
CA ALA A 10 9.44 -2.65 -7.18
C ALA A 10 8.01 -2.22 -6.84
N THR A 11 7.24 -1.77 -7.83
CA THR A 11 5.85 -1.34 -7.63
C THR A 11 4.93 -2.53 -7.33
N ILE A 12 5.11 -3.66 -8.03
CA ILE A 12 4.32 -4.87 -7.77
C ILE A 12 4.63 -5.45 -6.38
N VAL A 13 5.91 -5.55 -6.03
CA VAL A 13 6.36 -6.09 -4.74
C VAL A 13 5.86 -5.22 -3.58
N THR A 14 5.93 -3.89 -3.73
CA THR A 14 5.39 -2.98 -2.70
C THR A 14 3.88 -2.99 -2.64
N ALA A 15 3.16 -3.13 -3.76
CA ALA A 15 1.71 -3.31 -3.74
C ALA A 15 1.29 -4.62 -3.06
N LEU A 16 2.01 -5.73 -3.28
CA LEU A 16 1.70 -7.01 -2.63
C LEU A 16 2.03 -7.01 -1.14
N LEU A 17 3.24 -6.56 -0.78
CA LEU A 17 3.72 -6.58 0.60
C LEU A 17 3.08 -5.49 1.47
N CYS A 18 2.61 -4.41 0.85
CA CYS A 18 2.18 -3.22 1.57
C CYS A 18 0.72 -2.84 1.28
N GLY A 19 0.33 -2.84 0.00
CA GLY A 19 -1.02 -2.49 -0.44
C GLY A 19 -2.09 -3.48 0.03
N CYS A 20 -1.90 -4.79 -0.23
CA CYS A 20 -2.86 -5.83 0.18
C CYS A 20 -3.07 -5.90 1.70
N PRO A 21 -2.03 -6.04 2.55
CA PRO A 21 -2.23 -6.04 3.99
C PRO A 21 -2.72 -4.68 4.51
N GLY A 22 -2.30 -3.57 3.88
CA GLY A 22 -2.79 -2.23 4.21
C GLY A 22 -4.29 -2.08 3.97
N LEU A 23 -4.80 -2.56 2.84
CA LEU A 23 -6.22 -2.48 2.48
C LEU A 23 -7.08 -3.36 3.40
N LEU A 24 -6.61 -4.56 3.72
CA LEU A 24 -7.27 -5.45 4.68
C LEU A 24 -7.31 -4.83 6.08
N ALA A 25 -6.19 -4.25 6.54
CA ALA A 25 -6.12 -3.56 7.83
C ALA A 25 -7.05 -2.34 7.88
N LEU A 26 -7.17 -1.59 6.78
CA LEU A 26 -8.05 -0.43 6.67
C LEU A 26 -9.53 -0.85 6.72
N CYS A 27 -9.90 -1.89 5.97
CA CYS A 27 -11.26 -2.41 5.93
C CYS A 27 -11.68 -3.02 7.27
N TRP A 28 -10.80 -3.82 7.88
CA TRP A 28 -11.01 -4.41 9.20
C TRP A 28 -11.07 -3.34 10.30
N GLY A 29 -10.14 -2.38 10.28
CA GLY A 29 -10.08 -1.29 11.24
C GLY A 29 -11.34 -0.41 11.20
N ALA A 30 -11.82 -0.10 10.00
CA ALA A 30 -13.07 0.65 9.81
C ALA A 30 -14.29 -0.12 10.34
N LEU A 31 -14.38 -1.43 10.10
CA LEU A 31 -15.44 -2.28 10.63
C LEU A 31 -15.41 -2.32 12.16
N MET A 32 -14.24 -2.54 12.78
CA MET A 32 -14.11 -2.58 14.24
C MET A 32 -14.42 -1.23 14.90
N ALA A 33 -14.00 -0.13 14.28
CA ALA A 33 -14.36 1.20 14.73
C ALA A 33 -15.89 1.42 14.67
N PHE A 34 -16.56 0.96 13.60
CA PHE A 34 -18.02 1.06 13.49
C PHE A 34 -18.76 0.19 14.51
N ILE A 35 -18.34 -1.07 14.67
CA ILE A 35 -18.96 -2.04 15.59
C ILE A 35 -18.85 -1.56 17.04
N SER A 36 -17.80 -0.81 17.40
CA SER A 36 -17.67 -0.20 18.74
C SER A 36 -18.82 0.73 19.14
N PHE A 37 -19.58 1.25 18.17
CA PHE A 37 -20.76 2.10 18.41
C PHE A 37 -22.09 1.35 18.29
N VAL A 38 -22.08 0.05 17.97
CA VAL A 38 -23.29 -0.77 17.84
C VAL A 38 -23.64 -1.42 19.19
N PRO A 39 -24.76 -1.04 19.82
CA PRO A 39 -25.17 -1.65 21.08
C PRO A 39 -25.55 -3.13 20.88
N GLY A 40 -25.04 -4.00 21.75
CA GLY A 40 -25.31 -5.45 21.68
C GLY A 40 -24.47 -6.22 20.65
N ALA A 41 -23.44 -5.62 20.08
CA ALA A 41 -22.46 -6.34 19.27
C ALA A 41 -21.60 -7.25 20.15
N ASP A 42 -21.42 -8.51 19.74
CA ASP A 42 -20.42 -9.42 20.31
C ASP A 42 -19.03 -8.94 19.90
N ILE A 43 -18.38 -8.22 20.80
CA ILE A 43 -17.00 -7.78 20.66
C ILE A 43 -16.14 -8.69 21.53
N ASP A 44 -15.18 -9.38 20.92
CA ASP A 44 -14.10 -10.06 21.63
C ASP A 44 -12.77 -9.66 20.99
N ILE A 45 -12.02 -8.85 21.73
CA ILE A 45 -10.68 -8.43 21.33
C ILE A 45 -9.73 -8.87 22.43
N GLY A 46 -9.11 -10.02 22.21
CA GLY A 46 -8.18 -10.62 23.17
C GLY A 46 -8.82 -10.94 24.52
N GLY A 47 -10.11 -11.29 24.55
CA GLY A 47 -10.86 -11.58 25.78
C GLY A 47 -11.45 -10.36 26.50
N SER A 48 -11.38 -9.16 25.91
CA SER A 48 -12.11 -7.97 26.37
C SER A 48 -13.32 -7.72 25.47
N SER A 49 -14.49 -7.52 26.10
CA SER A 49 -15.75 -7.16 25.45
C SER A 49 -16.10 -5.68 25.58
N ASP A 50 -15.10 -4.86 25.91
CA ASP A 50 -15.30 -3.42 26.11
C ASP A 50 -15.35 -2.70 24.75
N PRO A 51 -16.33 -1.81 24.49
CA PRO A 51 -16.42 -1.07 23.23
C PRO A 51 -15.16 -0.21 22.96
N GLN A 52 -14.51 0.23 24.04
CA GLN A 52 -13.29 1.01 23.96
C GLN A 52 -12.12 0.20 23.37
N SER A 53 -12.02 -1.10 23.65
CA SER A 53 -10.95 -1.96 23.11
C SER A 53 -11.13 -2.18 21.60
N ALA A 54 -12.38 -2.30 21.12
CA ALA A 54 -12.72 -2.29 19.71
C ALA A 54 -12.39 -0.99 19.01
N LEU A 55 -12.69 0.14 19.64
CA LEU A 55 -12.38 1.43 19.08
C LEU A 55 -10.87 1.64 18.93
N PHE A 56 -10.08 1.33 19.97
CA PHE A 56 -8.62 1.48 19.92
C PHE A 56 -7.96 0.53 18.93
N THR A 57 -8.41 -0.73 18.89
CA THR A 57 -7.89 -1.73 17.93
C THR A 57 -8.26 -1.36 16.49
N GLY A 58 -9.51 -0.94 16.28
CA GLY A 58 -9.99 -0.48 14.98
C GLY A 58 -9.24 0.76 14.49
N LEU A 59 -9.05 1.75 15.36
CA LEU A 59 -8.29 2.97 15.04
C LEU A 59 -6.81 2.66 14.77
N GLY A 60 -6.19 1.78 15.55
CA GLY A 60 -4.81 1.34 15.34
C GLY A 60 -4.63 0.64 13.99
N ALA A 61 -5.52 -0.29 13.65
CA ALA A 61 -5.51 -0.99 12.37
C ALA A 61 -5.77 -0.05 11.19
N LEU A 62 -6.68 0.92 11.33
CA LEU A 62 -6.98 1.91 10.31
C LEU A 62 -5.77 2.82 10.05
N CYS A 63 -5.13 3.34 11.10
CA CYS A 63 -3.92 4.15 10.99
C CYS A 63 -2.76 3.37 10.34
N ALA A 64 -2.52 2.13 10.77
CA ALA A 64 -1.52 1.27 10.15
C ALA A 64 -1.84 1.03 8.66
N GLY A 65 -3.10 0.73 8.34
CA GLY A 65 -3.56 0.54 6.96
C GLY A 65 -3.30 1.75 6.06
N VAL A 66 -3.58 2.96 6.55
CA VAL A 66 -3.32 4.21 5.81
C VAL A 66 -1.82 4.38 5.52
N ILE A 67 -0.95 4.14 6.50
CA ILE A 67 0.51 4.23 6.32
C ILE A 67 0.97 3.19 5.28
N PHE A 68 0.47 1.97 5.40
CA PHE A 68 0.78 0.88 4.48
C PHE A 68 0.29 1.15 3.04
N ILE A 69 -0.81 1.88 2.84
CA ILE A 69 -1.24 2.30 1.50
C ILE A 69 -0.42 3.48 0.97
N ALA A 70 0.02 4.39 1.85
CA ALA A 70 0.83 5.53 1.43
C ALA A 70 2.17 5.10 0.80
N ILE A 71 2.79 4.02 1.31
CA ILE A 71 4.07 3.49 0.79
C ILE A 71 4.03 3.12 -0.70
N PRO A 72 3.15 2.23 -1.20
CA PRO A 72 3.07 1.89 -2.62
C PRO A 72 2.67 3.09 -3.49
N ILE A 73 1.89 4.05 -2.97
CA ILE A 73 1.60 5.30 -3.68
C ILE A 73 2.89 6.10 -3.90
N VAL A 74 3.68 6.31 -2.84
CA VAL A 74 4.96 7.04 -2.94
C VAL A 74 5.93 6.30 -3.86
N VAL A 75 6.04 4.98 -3.75
CA VAL A 75 6.89 4.16 -4.61
C VAL A 75 6.44 4.28 -6.07
N GLY A 76 5.15 4.12 -6.36
CA GLY A 76 4.59 4.28 -7.70
C GLY A 76 4.84 5.66 -8.30
N VAL A 77 4.68 6.73 -7.52
CA VAL A 77 4.98 8.10 -7.98
C VAL A 77 6.47 8.26 -8.26
N VAL A 78 7.36 7.78 -7.38
CA VAL A 78 8.81 7.90 -7.57
C VAL A 78 9.30 7.05 -8.75
N THR A 79 8.74 5.86 -8.96
CA THR A 79 9.08 4.99 -10.10
C THR A 79 8.56 5.57 -11.42
N LEU A 80 7.35 6.15 -11.46
CA LEU A 80 6.83 6.83 -12.66
C LEU A 80 7.58 8.12 -12.99
N ARG A 81 8.02 8.88 -11.97
CA ARG A 81 8.76 10.14 -12.18
C ARG A 81 10.18 9.91 -12.69
N LYS A 82 10.79 8.75 -12.39
CA LYS A 82 12.05 8.34 -13.00
C LYS A 82 11.79 7.76 -14.39
N LYS A 83 11.61 8.65 -15.39
CA LYS A 83 11.64 8.25 -16.80
C LYS A 83 12.91 7.41 -17.05
N PRO A 84 12.82 6.25 -17.72
CA PRO A 84 14.00 5.48 -18.08
C PRO A 84 14.90 6.37 -18.93
N ALA A 85 16.17 6.50 -18.55
CA ALA A 85 17.17 7.13 -19.42
C ALA A 85 17.05 6.51 -20.81
N ALA A 86 17.00 7.36 -21.85
CA ALA A 86 16.91 6.91 -23.22
C ALA A 86 18.00 5.86 -23.46
N VAL A 87 17.61 4.72 -24.03
CA VAL A 87 18.59 3.77 -24.56
C VAL A 87 19.27 4.53 -25.69
N VAL A 88 20.49 5.00 -25.47
CA VAL A 88 21.33 5.52 -26.54
C VAL A 88 21.55 4.33 -27.46
N SER A 89 20.89 4.36 -28.62
CA SER A 89 21.15 3.39 -29.68
C SER A 89 22.51 3.79 -30.25
N ASP A 90 23.55 3.02 -29.95
CA ASP A 90 24.86 3.09 -30.61
C ASP A 90 24.76 2.57 -32.07
N GLU A 91 23.71 2.96 -32.79
CA GLU A 91 23.54 2.60 -34.20
C GLU A 91 24.26 3.65 -35.05
N PRO A 92 25.30 3.27 -35.82
CA PRO A 92 26.01 4.21 -36.68
C PRO A 92 25.04 4.83 -37.69
N LEU A 93 24.90 6.15 -37.66
CA LEU A 93 24.11 6.88 -38.65
C LEU A 93 24.71 6.64 -40.05
N PRO A 94 23.92 6.24 -41.06
CA PRO A 94 24.43 6.12 -42.42
C PRO A 94 24.90 7.50 -42.92
N PRO A 95 26.00 7.56 -43.69
CA PRO A 95 26.53 8.83 -44.19
C PRO A 95 25.47 9.54 -45.03
N ALA A 96 25.22 10.82 -44.71
CA ALA A 96 24.39 11.69 -45.54
C ALA A 96 25.06 11.82 -46.91
N SER A 97 24.29 11.47 -47.95
CA SER A 97 24.70 11.52 -49.36
C SER A 97 25.01 12.93 -49.82
#